data_AF-A0A845DMW0-F1
#
_entry.id   AF-A0A845DMW0-F1
#
_cell.length_a   1.000
_cell.length_b   1.000
_cell.length_c   1.000
_cell.angle_alpha   90.00
_cell.angle_beta   90.00
_cell.angle_gamma   90.00
#
_symmetry.space_group_name_H-M   'P 1'
#
loop_
_entity.id
_entity.type
_entity.pdbx_description
1 polymer ?
#
loop_
_entity_poly.entity_id
_entity_poly.type
_entity_poly.pdbx_seq_one_letter_code
_entity_poly.pdbx_strand_id
1 'polypeptide(L)'
;MSQNADLIHHYTEFASFEADGLQKGEIDFPEFEKVLNDYILSQPKETMEFKECWVYEEQDGLRTVRTDFYDHNLKNDIRLWGSRNPEDGQVKSLNVDALDVSTNEVVYERKLM
;
A
#
# COMPACT_ATOMS: atom_id res chain seq x y z
N MET A 1 -13.79 14.02 -5.27
CA MET A 1 -12.48 13.73 -5.90
C MET A 1 -11.64 14.97 -5.73
N SER A 2 -10.86 15.02 -4.65
CA SER A 2 -10.03 16.18 -4.35
C SER A 2 -8.94 16.25 -5.40
N GLN A 3 -9.00 17.31 -6.21
CA GLN A 3 -7.91 17.67 -7.11
C GLN A 3 -6.66 17.89 -6.27
N ASN A 4 -5.53 17.39 -6.78
CA ASN A 4 -4.16 17.68 -6.38
C ASN A 4 -3.44 16.59 -5.54
N ALA A 5 -3.26 15.42 -6.14
CA ALA A 5 -2.12 14.56 -5.85
C ALA A 5 -1.53 14.14 -7.20
N ASP A 6 -0.21 14.26 -7.36
CA ASP A 6 0.48 13.91 -8.59
C ASP A 6 0.82 12.41 -8.54
N LEU A 7 0.32 11.65 -9.52
CA LEU A 7 0.63 10.23 -9.65
C LEU A 7 2.09 10.07 -10.07
N ILE A 8 2.89 9.43 -9.23
CA ILE A 8 4.29 9.12 -9.52
C ILE A 8 4.38 7.76 -10.20
N HIS A 9 3.80 6.72 -9.58
CA HIS A 9 3.82 5.35 -10.09
C HIS A 9 2.48 4.65 -9.86
N HIS A 10 2.07 3.83 -10.82
CA HIS A 10 0.95 2.88 -10.69
C HIS A 10 1.39 1.52 -11.22
N TYR A 11 1.44 0.53 -10.33
CA TYR A 11 1.79 -0.84 -10.67
C TYR A 11 0.54 -1.70 -10.62
N THR A 12 0.20 -2.34 -11.74
CA THR A 12 -0.91 -3.30 -11.84
C THR A 12 -0.43 -4.75 -11.94
N GLU A 13 0.89 -4.96 -11.98
CA GLU A 13 1.51 -6.27 -12.04
C GLU A 13 2.52 -6.43 -10.90
N PHE A 14 2.44 -7.56 -10.19
CA PHE A 14 3.32 -7.83 -9.05
C PHE A 14 4.80 -7.84 -9.45
N ALA A 15 5.13 -8.33 -10.64
CA ALA A 15 6.53 -8.39 -11.09
C ALA A 15 7.17 -7.01 -11.21
N SER A 16 6.45 -6.03 -11.78
CA SER A 16 6.92 -4.64 -11.89
C SER A 16 6.93 -3.95 -10.52
N PHE A 17 5.93 -4.21 -9.68
CA PHE A 17 5.90 -3.72 -8.31
C PHE A 17 7.10 -4.22 -7.49
N GLU A 18 7.43 -5.51 -7.59
CA GLU A 18 8.54 -6.12 -6.88
C GLU A 18 9.90 -5.61 -7.41
N ALA A 19 10.08 -5.59 -8.73
CA ALA A 19 11.36 -5.22 -9.33
C ALA A 19 11.64 -3.70 -9.24
N ASP A 20 10.65 -2.87 -9.53
CA ASP A 20 10.85 -1.42 -9.63
C ASP A 20 10.44 -0.71 -8.33
N GLY A 21 9.25 -1.02 -7.82
CA GLY A 21 8.75 -0.45 -6.57
C GLY A 21 9.64 -0.79 -5.38
N LEU A 22 9.85 -2.08 -5.12
CA LEU A 22 10.56 -2.57 -3.93
C LEU A 22 12.08 -2.65 -4.13
N GLN A 23 12.56 -3.32 -5.18
CA GLN A 23 14.00 -3.58 -5.33
C GLN A 23 14.80 -2.36 -5.78
N LYS A 24 14.24 -1.51 -6.66
CA LYS A 24 14.87 -0.24 -7.07
C LYS A 24 14.52 0.93 -6.13
N GLY A 25 13.56 0.74 -5.21
CA GLY A 25 13.18 1.73 -4.22
C GLY A 25 12.36 2.89 -4.79
N GLU A 26 11.58 2.68 -5.86
CA GLU A 26 10.72 3.74 -6.43
C GLU A 26 9.58 4.15 -5.49
N ILE A 27 9.20 3.29 -4.54
CA ILE A 27 8.24 3.61 -3.48
C ILE A 27 8.80 4.66 -2.51
N ASP A 28 10.11 4.62 -2.21
CA ASP A 28 10.80 5.51 -1.26
C ASP A 28 10.07 5.66 0.09
N PHE A 29 9.61 4.52 0.63
CA PHE A 29 8.91 4.51 1.92
C PHE A 29 9.30 3.27 2.75
N PRO A 30 10.46 3.31 3.42
CA PRO A 30 11.03 2.15 4.11
C PRO A 30 10.13 1.54 5.19
N GLU A 31 9.41 2.36 5.97
CA GLU A 31 8.52 1.86 7.02
C GLU A 31 7.31 1.13 6.44
N PHE A 32 6.77 1.63 5.32
CA PHE A 32 5.71 0.98 4.57
C PHE A 32 6.18 -0.35 3.98
N GLU A 33 7.34 -0.35 3.30
CA GLU A 33 7.94 -1.55 2.72
C GLU A 33 8.22 -2.62 3.78
N LYS A 34 8.65 -2.21 4.98
CA LYS A 34 8.85 -3.14 6.09
C LYS A 34 7.55 -3.79 6.53
N VAL A 35 6.48 -3.02 6.74
CA VAL A 35 5.17 -3.57 7.11
C VAL A 35 4.63 -4.48 6.02
N LEU A 36 4.74 -4.06 4.76
CA LEU A 36 4.35 -4.86 3.61
C LEU A 36 5.05 -6.23 3.61
N ASN A 37 6.37 -6.23 3.79
CA ASN A 37 7.16 -7.47 3.85
C ASN A 37 6.82 -8.33 5.07
N ASP A 38 6.71 -7.73 6.25
CA ASP A 38 6.49 -8.45 7.50
C ASP A 38 5.09 -9.10 7.56
N TYR A 39 4.06 -8.44 7.03
CA TYR A 39 2.66 -8.87 7.23
C TYR A 39 1.99 -9.47 5.99
N ILE A 40 2.26 -8.94 4.80
CA ILE A 40 1.52 -9.29 3.58
C ILE A 40 2.36 -10.22 2.70
N LEU A 41 3.58 -9.82 2.34
CA LEU A 41 4.43 -10.64 1.45
C LEU A 41 5.04 -11.85 2.16
N SER A 42 4.99 -11.91 3.49
CA SER A 42 5.35 -13.08 4.28
C SER A 42 4.30 -14.20 4.20
N GLN A 43 3.07 -13.88 3.77
CA GLN A 43 2.01 -14.87 3.56
C GLN A 43 2.30 -15.73 2.32
N PRO A 44 1.81 -16.98 2.25
CA PRO A 44 1.92 -17.79 1.05
C PRO A 44 1.34 -17.07 -0.18
N LYS A 45 2.05 -17.12 -1.32
CA LYS A 45 1.60 -16.47 -2.57
C LYS A 45 0.21 -16.90 -3.05
N GLU A 46 -0.22 -18.11 -2.67
CA GLU A 46 -1.55 -18.66 -2.99
C GLU A 46 -2.67 -18.03 -2.14
N THR A 47 -2.31 -17.31 -1.06
CA THR A 47 -3.28 -16.71 -0.13
C THR A 47 -3.49 -15.23 -0.37
N MET A 48 -2.44 -14.50 -0.76
CA MET A 48 -2.48 -13.06 -1.01
C MET A 48 -2.20 -12.77 -2.49
N GLU A 49 -3.22 -12.38 -3.23
CA GLU A 49 -3.12 -11.96 -4.62
C GLU A 49 -2.92 -10.45 -4.69
N PHE A 50 -1.80 -10.01 -5.27
CA PHE A 50 -1.56 -8.58 -5.53
C PHE A 50 -2.57 -8.06 -6.56
N LYS A 51 -3.22 -6.94 -6.24
CA LYS A 51 -4.10 -6.23 -7.18
C LYS A 51 -3.36 -5.08 -7.83
N GLU A 52 -2.90 -4.14 -7.01
CA GLU A 52 -2.22 -2.95 -7.49
C GLU A 52 -1.51 -2.19 -6.37
N CYS A 53 -0.62 -1.29 -6.78
CA CYS A 53 0.02 -0.33 -5.91
C CYS A 53 0.06 1.04 -6.59
N TRP A 54 -0.23 2.08 -5.82
CA TRP A 54 -0.12 3.46 -6.25
C TRP A 54 0.83 4.23 -5.35
N VAL A 55 1.61 5.11 -5.97
CA VAL A 55 2.50 6.06 -5.33
C VAL A 55 2.15 7.44 -5.84
N TYR A 56 1.84 8.34 -4.92
CA TYR A 56 1.46 9.72 -5.21
C TYR A 56 2.32 10.70 -4.41
N GLU A 57 2.46 11.91 -4.93
CA GLU A 57 2.90 13.07 -4.17
C GLU A 57 1.69 13.97 -3.89
N GLU A 58 1.43 14.25 -2.62
CA GLU A 58 0.41 15.20 -2.18
C GLU A 58 0.94 16.64 -2.30
N GLN A 59 0.05 17.65 -2.37
CA GLN A 59 0.47 19.05 -2.53
C GLN A 59 1.34 19.58 -1.39
N ASP A 60 1.21 19.03 -0.20
CA ASP A 60 2.02 19.38 0.95
C ASP A 60 3.40 18.69 0.92
N GLY A 61 3.71 18.01 -0.19
CA GLY A 61 4.98 17.32 -0.43
C GLY A 61 5.04 15.93 0.19
N LEU A 62 3.94 15.42 0.77
CA LEU A 62 3.93 14.07 1.33
C LEU A 62 3.93 13.03 0.22
N ARG A 63 4.77 12.01 0.36
CA ARG A 63 4.70 10.81 -0.46
C ARG A 63 3.70 9.84 0.16
N THR A 64 2.68 9.49 -0.61
CA THR A 64 1.60 8.60 -0.18
C THR A 64 1.60 7.34 -1.02
N VAL A 65 1.56 6.19 -0.35
CA VAL A 65 1.61 4.88 -0.98
C VAL A 65 0.38 4.11 -0.53
N ARG A 66 -0.24 3.40 -1.47
CA ARG A 66 -1.31 2.44 -1.20
C ARG A 66 -1.07 1.19 -2.01
N THR A 67 -1.24 0.03 -1.40
CA THR A 67 -1.26 -1.25 -2.09
C THR A 67 -2.45 -2.07 -1.66
N ASP A 68 -3.05 -2.75 -2.63
CA ASP A 68 -4.24 -3.55 -2.47
C ASP A 68 -3.92 -5.00 -2.83
N PHE A 69 -4.39 -5.91 -1.98
CA PHE A 69 -4.29 -7.35 -2.15
C PHE A 69 -5.65 -8.00 -1.93
N TYR A 70 -5.89 -9.13 -2.58
CA TYR A 70 -7.02 -10.00 -2.27
C TYR A 70 -6.56 -11.17 -1.41
N ASP A 71 -7.20 -11.34 -0.25
CA ASP A 71 -6.98 -12.50 0.62
C ASP A 71 -7.98 -13.60 0.25
N HIS A 72 -7.50 -14.71 -0.34
CA HIS A 72 -8.33 -15.84 -0.74
C HIS A 72 -8.94 -16.61 0.43
N ASN A 73 -8.33 -16.55 1.63
CA ASN A 73 -8.84 -17.26 2.81
C ASN A 73 -10.03 -16.51 3.41
N LEU A 74 -9.88 -15.20 3.58
CA LEU A 74 -10.90 -14.34 4.17
C LEU A 74 -11.92 -13.83 3.15
N LYS A 75 -11.60 -13.92 1.85
CA LYS A 75 -12.36 -13.36 0.72
C LYS A 75 -12.56 -11.86 0.84
N ASN A 76 -11.53 -11.16 1.31
CA ASN A 76 -11.52 -9.74 1.58
C ASN A 76 -10.41 -9.04 0.79
N ASP A 77 -10.60 -7.75 0.52
CA ASP A 77 -9.54 -6.90 0.00
C ASP A 77 -8.75 -6.30 1.16
N ILE A 78 -7.47 -6.62 1.25
CA ILE A 78 -6.54 -6.06 2.22
C ILE A 78 -5.89 -4.84 1.59
N ARG A 79 -5.96 -3.70 2.28
CA ARG A 79 -5.30 -2.48 1.82
C ARG A 79 -4.29 -2.05 2.87
N LEU A 80 -3.08 -1.74 2.41
CA LEU A 80 -2.06 -1.07 3.22
C LEU A 80 -1.80 0.28 2.59
N TRP A 81 -1.94 1.36 3.37
CA TRP A 81 -1.64 2.70 2.90
C TRP A 81 -0.97 3.54 3.98
N GLY A 82 -0.19 4.52 3.55
CA GLY A 82 0.46 5.45 4.45
C GLY A 82 1.00 6.66 3.72
N SER A 83 1.43 7.64 4.49
CA SER A 83 2.08 8.84 4.00
C SER A 83 3.32 9.20 4.82
N ARG A 84 4.37 9.66 4.14
CA ARG A 84 5.66 10.04 4.71
C ARG A 84 6.13 11.34 4.09
N ASN A 85 6.74 12.20 4.90
CA ASN A 85 7.44 13.37 4.39
C ASN A 85 8.82 12.93 3.84
N PRO A 86 9.10 13.12 2.54
CA PRO A 86 10.36 12.71 1.95
C PRO A 86 11.55 13.57 2.42
N GLU A 87 11.33 14.81 2.88
CA GLU A 87 12.40 15.72 3.31
C GLU A 87 13.00 15.35 4.67
N ASP A 88 12.14 15.07 5.66
CA ASP A 88 12.56 14.77 7.05
C ASP A 88 12.38 13.29 7.43
N GLY A 89 11.79 12.49 6.54
CA GLY A 89 11.52 11.07 6.74
C GLY A 89 10.37 10.77 7.72
N GLN A 90 9.65 11.78 8.22
CA GLN A 90 8.58 11.59 9.20
C GLN A 90 7.38 10.88 8.58
N VAL A 91 7.03 9.73 9.15
CA VAL A 91 5.78 9.02 8.84
C VAL A 91 4.61 9.79 9.44
N LYS A 92 3.66 10.20 8.61
CA LYS A 92 2.44 10.90 9.02
C LYS A 92 1.30 9.92 9.30
N SER A 93 1.21 8.87 8.49
CA SER A 93 0.21 7.82 8.67
C SER A 93 0.72 6.49 8.13
N LEU A 94 0.30 5.41 8.78
CA LEU A 94 0.44 4.06 8.24
C LEU A 94 -0.71 3.21 8.78
N ASN A 95 -1.53 2.67 7.89
CA ASN A 95 -2.76 1.95 8.24
C ASN A 95 -2.93 0.73 7.35
N VAL A 96 -3.58 -0.29 7.92
CA VAL A 96 -4.02 -1.47 7.19
C VAL A 96 -5.49 -1.72 7.48
N ASP A 97 -6.26 -2.08 6.46
CA ASP A 97 -7.64 -2.52 6.62
C ASP A 97 -7.98 -3.73 5.74
N ALA A 98 -9.15 -4.30 6.03
CA ALA A 98 -9.78 -5.32 5.22
C ALA A 98 -11.19 -4.88 4.85
N LEU A 99 -11.52 -4.97 3.56
CA LEU A 99 -12.84 -4.74 3.00
C LEU A 99 -13.51 -6.08 2.65
N ASP A 100 -14.78 -6.25 3.02
CA ASP A 100 -15.59 -7.33 2.48
C ASP A 100 -15.86 -7.06 0.99
N VAL A 101 -15.49 -8.00 0.11
CA VAL A 101 -15.61 -7.80 -1.34
C VAL A 101 -17.08 -7.74 -1.80
N SER A 102 -18.01 -8.31 -1.04
CA SER A 102 -19.43 -8.34 -1.40
C SER A 102 -20.16 -7.06 -1.00
N THR A 103 -19.83 -6.50 0.17
CA THR A 103 -20.50 -5.30 0.70
C THR A 103 -19.69 -4.02 0.51
N ASN A 104 -18.40 -4.14 0.23
CA ASN A 104 -17.42 -3.04 0.19
C ASN A 104 -17.34 -2.26 1.52
N GLU A 105 -17.66 -2.93 2.63
CA GLU A 105 -17.57 -2.37 3.97
C GLU A 105 -16.25 -2.76 4.64
N VAL A 106 -15.69 -1.85 5.43
CA VAL A 106 -14.49 -2.13 6.24
C VAL A 106 -14.89 -3.06 7.38
N VAL A 107 -14.34 -4.28 7.37
CA VAL A 107 -14.58 -5.29 8.41
C VAL A 107 -13.47 -5.33 9.46
N TYR A 108 -12.32 -4.75 9.14
CA TYR A 108 -11.18 -4.60 10.05
C TYR A 108 -10.38 -3.37 9.65
N GLU A 109 -9.94 -2.58 10.62
CA GLU A 109 -9.00 -1.47 10.40
C GLU A 109 -8.02 -1.43 11.56
N ARG A 110 -6.75 -1.15 11.25
CA ARG A 110 -5.70 -0.94 12.23
C ARG A 110 -4.77 0.18 11.81
N LYS A 111 -4.66 1.18 12.69
CA LYS A 111 -3.59 2.17 12.65
C LYS A 111 -2.28 1.56 13.16
N LEU A 112 -1.22 1.67 12.36
CA LEU A 112 0.11 1.15 12.67
C LEU A 112 1.03 2.26 13.19
N MET A 113 0.88 3.49 12.70
CA MET A 113 1.59 4.70 13.14
C MET A 113 0.70 5.94 13.04
#